data_AF-A0A3D2MRW5-F1
#
_entry.id   AF-A0A3D2MRW5-F1
#
_cell.length_a   1.000
_cell.length_b   1.000
_cell.length_c   1.000
_cell.angle_alpha   90.00
_cell.angle_beta   90.00
_cell.angle_gamma   90.00
#
_symmetry.space_group_name_H-M   'P 1'
#
loop_
_entity.id
_entity.type
_entity.pdbx_description
1 polymer ?
#
loop_
_entity_poly.entity_id
_entity_poly.type
_entity_poly.pdbx_seq_one_letter_code
_entity_poly.pdbx_strand_id
1 'polypeptide(L)'
;MRKNYPVYIVVLLALLVGAFSASFAFAKGQSQANLSPSAKSATSHVVAMHTVNMQKVPAASSKSLSQKSTLLPFLTGVSPTVYAQRKAAATHNKNAPVGTNPSASSFTPTTTAKFQGMADSASICPYFGGCQPPDQALAASPNWVFQGVNTSFAVYNTTGGLQSGWPKNAQNFFGVPNP
;
A
#
# COMPACT_ATOMS: atom_id res chain seq x y z
N MET A 1 39.96 -6.28 -69.40
CA MET A 1 40.06 -5.85 -67.99
C MET A 1 39.40 -6.89 -67.11
N ARG A 2 40.17 -7.80 -66.49
CA ARG A 2 39.64 -8.86 -65.62
C ARG A 2 39.23 -8.24 -64.28
N LYS A 3 37.96 -8.37 -63.92
CA LYS A 3 37.37 -7.80 -62.70
C LYS A 3 37.71 -8.69 -61.50
N ASN A 4 38.32 -8.10 -60.47
CA ASN A 4 38.86 -8.76 -59.27
C ASN A 4 37.76 -9.17 -58.25
N TYR A 5 36.63 -9.69 -58.69
CA TYR A 5 35.52 -10.09 -57.82
C TYR A 5 35.82 -11.16 -56.75
N PRO A 6 36.71 -12.16 -56.94
CA PRO A 6 36.93 -13.17 -55.91
C PRO A 6 37.61 -12.61 -54.66
N VAL A 7 38.42 -11.55 -54.80
CA VAL A 7 39.10 -10.89 -53.67
C VAL A 7 38.10 -10.13 -52.79
N TYR A 8 37.11 -9.47 -53.40
CA TYR A 8 36.09 -8.73 -52.66
C TYR A 8 35.14 -9.66 -51.90
N ILE A 9 34.82 -10.84 -52.42
CA ILE A 9 33.95 -11.82 -51.74
C ILE A 9 34.65 -12.41 -50.51
N VAL A 10 35.95 -12.70 -50.60
CA VAL A 10 36.74 -13.22 -49.45
C VAL A 10 36.88 -12.15 -48.36
N VAL A 11 37.08 -10.89 -48.72
CA VAL A 11 37.13 -9.77 -47.75
C VAL A 11 35.76 -9.55 -47.09
N LEU A 12 34.65 -9.67 -47.83
CA LEU A 12 33.30 -9.51 -47.25
C LEU A 12 32.97 -10.64 -46.26
N LEU A 13 33.34 -11.88 -46.59
CA LEU A 13 33.14 -13.04 -45.69
C LEU A 13 34.00 -12.94 -44.43
N ALA A 14 35.25 -12.47 -44.53
CA ALA A 14 36.10 -12.23 -43.36
C ALA A 14 35.54 -11.15 -42.42
N LEU A 15 34.96 -10.07 -42.98
CA LEU A 15 34.29 -9.02 -42.19
C LEU A 15 32.99 -9.50 -41.53
N LEU A 16 32.21 -10.36 -42.20
CA LEU A 16 30.98 -10.92 -41.64
C LEU A 16 31.25 -11.92 -40.51
N VAL A 17 32.30 -12.75 -40.60
CA VAL A 17 32.69 -13.66 -39.51
C VAL A 17 33.28 -12.89 -38.30
N GLY A 18 33.96 -11.77 -38.54
CA GLY A 18 34.42 -10.85 -37.49
C GLY A 18 33.28 -10.12 -36.76
N ALA A 19 32.22 -9.72 -37.48
CA ALA A 19 31.07 -9.03 -36.89
C ALA A 19 30.16 -9.98 -36.06
N PHE A 20 30.12 -11.28 -36.39
CA PHE A 20 29.34 -12.26 -35.62
C PHE A 20 30.09 -12.80 -34.39
N SER A 21 31.41 -12.78 -34.35
CA SER A 21 32.21 -13.25 -33.19
C SER A 21 32.39 -12.20 -32.08
N ALA A 22 32.21 -10.91 -32.38
CA ALA A 22 32.22 -9.84 -31.37
C ALA A 22 30.91 -9.73 -30.55
N SER A 23 29.85 -10.44 -30.95
CA SER A 23 28.54 -10.37 -30.29
C SER A 23 28.28 -11.48 -29.24
N PHE A 24 29.25 -12.38 -29.00
CA PHE A 24 29.07 -13.51 -28.07
C PHE A 24 29.93 -13.48 -26.80
N ALA A 25 30.64 -12.38 -26.51
CA ALA A 25 31.53 -12.30 -25.33
C ALA A 25 30.99 -11.47 -24.14
N PHE A 26 29.83 -10.83 -24.23
CA PHE A 26 29.19 -10.17 -23.08
C PHE A 26 27.65 -10.30 -23.09
N ALA A 27 27.14 -11.49 -23.40
CA ALA A 27 25.89 -11.93 -22.78
C ALA A 27 26.25 -12.64 -21.47
N LYS A 28 26.77 -11.90 -20.48
CA LYS A 28 26.47 -12.29 -19.10
C LYS A 28 24.97 -12.22 -19.04
N GLY A 29 24.30 -13.37 -19.13
CA GLY A 29 22.91 -13.47 -18.74
C GLY A 29 22.81 -12.68 -17.45
N GLN A 30 22.04 -11.60 -17.47
CA GLN A 30 21.58 -11.00 -16.23
C GLN A 30 20.95 -12.18 -15.54
N SER A 31 21.65 -12.68 -14.52
CA SER A 31 21.09 -13.61 -13.58
C SER A 31 19.74 -13.00 -13.28
N GLN A 32 18.66 -13.71 -13.63
CA GLN A 32 17.42 -13.52 -12.92
C GLN A 32 17.88 -13.58 -11.48
N ALA A 33 17.94 -12.42 -10.84
CA ALA A 33 18.04 -12.39 -9.42
C ALA A 33 16.75 -13.11 -9.02
N ASN A 34 16.88 -14.41 -8.76
CA ASN A 34 16.03 -15.09 -7.82
C ASN A 34 16.27 -14.31 -6.52
N LEU A 35 15.61 -13.16 -6.44
CA LEU A 35 15.21 -12.55 -5.19
C LEU A 35 14.24 -13.59 -4.63
N SER A 36 14.77 -14.69 -4.11
CA SER A 36 14.06 -15.53 -3.18
C SER A 36 13.75 -14.57 -2.04
N PRO A 37 12.49 -14.16 -1.81
CA PRO A 37 12.18 -13.43 -0.61
C PRO A 37 12.62 -14.33 0.54
N SER A 38 13.73 -13.96 1.19
CA SER A 38 14.19 -14.61 2.41
C SER A 38 13.24 -14.17 3.51
N ALA A 39 12.03 -14.72 3.51
CA ALA A 39 11.16 -14.68 4.66
C ALA A 39 11.61 -15.81 5.59
N LYS A 40 12.30 -15.46 6.67
CA LYS A 40 12.41 -16.39 7.80
C LYS A 40 11.01 -16.51 8.40
N SER A 41 10.54 -17.75 8.57
CA SER A 41 9.32 -17.99 9.35
C SER A 41 9.54 -17.40 10.74
N ALA A 42 8.81 -16.34 11.06
CA ALA A 42 8.80 -15.76 12.39
C ALA A 42 7.72 -16.48 13.19
N THR A 43 8.14 -17.33 14.12
CA THR A 43 7.24 -17.89 15.12
C THR A 43 7.04 -16.83 16.19
N SER A 44 5.90 -16.15 16.15
CA SER A 44 5.44 -15.34 17.28
C SER A 44 4.83 -16.29 18.30
N HIS A 45 5.20 -16.13 19.58
CA HIS A 45 4.40 -16.73 20.64
C HIS A 45 3.01 -16.10 20.56
N VAL A 46 2.01 -16.93 20.28
CA VAL A 46 0.61 -16.51 20.34
C VAL A 46 0.34 -16.13 21.80
N VAL A 47 0.41 -14.84 22.10
CA VAL A 47 -0.18 -14.27 23.31
C VAL A 47 -1.65 -14.67 23.29
N ALA A 48 -2.13 -15.20 24.42
CA ALA A 48 -3.47 -15.77 24.56
C ALA A 48 -4.49 -15.04 23.67
N MET A 49 -5.07 -15.77 22.71
CA MET A 49 -6.08 -15.24 21.81
C MET A 49 -7.31 -14.88 22.65
N HIS A 50 -7.42 -13.62 23.07
CA HIS A 50 -8.63 -13.11 23.70
C HIS A 50 -9.65 -12.84 22.60
N THR A 51 -10.69 -13.68 22.54
CA THR A 51 -11.87 -13.38 21.72
C THR A 51 -12.77 -12.42 22.48
N VAL A 52 -12.85 -11.17 22.01
CA VAL A 52 -13.78 -10.19 22.55
C VAL A 52 -15.18 -10.46 21.99
N ASN A 53 -16.16 -10.65 22.87
CA ASN A 53 -17.56 -10.70 22.44
C ASN A 53 -18.03 -9.28 22.10
N MET A 54 -18.03 -8.95 20.81
CA MET A 54 -18.38 -7.62 20.30
C MET A 54 -19.84 -7.21 20.55
N GLN A 55 -20.73 -8.14 20.92
CA GLN A 55 -22.11 -7.83 21.33
C GLN A 55 -22.15 -7.22 22.73
N LYS A 56 -21.16 -7.54 23.58
CA LYS A 56 -21.03 -6.99 24.94
C LYS A 56 -20.22 -5.70 24.97
N VAL A 57 -19.52 -5.39 23.88
CA VAL A 57 -18.79 -4.13 23.75
C VAL A 57 -19.78 -3.01 23.41
N PRO A 58 -19.93 -1.97 24.23
CA PRO A 58 -20.85 -0.88 23.94
C PRO A 58 -20.49 -0.17 22.64
N ALA A 59 -21.51 0.21 21.87
CA ALA A 59 -21.33 1.16 20.77
C ALA A 59 -20.78 2.48 21.32
N ALA A 60 -20.06 3.22 20.48
CA ALA A 60 -19.58 4.55 20.83
C ALA A 60 -20.79 5.47 21.14
N SER A 61 -20.76 6.11 22.31
CA SER A 61 -21.78 7.11 22.70
C SER A 61 -21.34 8.51 22.30
N SER A 62 -22.29 9.42 22.10
CA SER A 62 -22.00 10.84 21.86
C SER A 62 -21.09 11.45 22.94
N LYS A 63 -21.23 11.01 24.19
CA LYS A 63 -20.36 11.43 25.32
C LYS A 63 -18.92 10.93 25.16
N SER A 64 -18.72 9.67 24.75
CA SER A 64 -17.37 9.14 24.48
C SER A 64 -16.72 9.75 23.24
N LEU A 65 -17.52 10.39 22.38
CA LEU A 65 -17.10 11.08 21.16
C LEU A 65 -16.99 12.60 21.37
N SER A 66 -17.08 13.09 22.61
CA SER A 66 -17.09 14.52 22.95
C SER A 66 -15.79 14.96 23.64
N GLN A 67 -14.71 14.19 23.54
CA GLN A 67 -13.45 14.56 24.18
C GLN A 67 -12.85 15.86 23.61
N LYS A 68 -12.12 16.59 24.47
CA LYS A 68 -11.44 17.83 24.08
C LYS A 68 -10.43 17.52 22.98
N SER A 69 -10.77 17.92 21.76
CA SER A 69 -9.93 17.81 20.57
C SER A 69 -8.57 18.45 20.80
N THR A 70 -7.50 17.73 20.45
CA THR A 70 -6.19 18.32 20.21
C THR A 70 -5.78 17.99 18.77
N LEU A 71 -5.89 18.97 17.88
CA LEU A 71 -5.40 18.83 16.51
C LEU A 71 -3.89 18.60 16.54
N LEU A 72 -3.47 17.40 16.15
CA LEU A 72 -2.05 17.12 15.97
C LEU A 72 -1.58 17.64 14.61
N PRO A 73 -0.43 18.31 14.55
CA PRO A 73 0.19 18.65 13.27
C PRO A 73 0.58 17.37 12.52
N PHE A 74 0.66 17.47 11.19
CA PHE A 74 1.04 16.32 10.38
C PHE A 74 2.49 15.89 10.69
N LEU A 75 2.64 14.68 11.24
CA LEU A 75 3.87 14.17 11.85
C LEU A 75 4.89 13.67 10.83
N THR A 76 5.29 14.52 9.88
CA THR A 76 6.21 14.17 8.78
C THR A 76 7.69 14.15 9.19
N GLY A 77 8.00 14.56 10.42
CA GLY A 77 9.38 14.75 10.90
C GLY A 77 10.11 15.95 10.26
N VAL A 78 9.43 16.75 9.44
CA VAL A 78 9.98 17.95 8.81
C VAL A 78 8.97 19.10 8.83
N SER A 79 9.41 20.32 8.53
CA SER A 79 8.49 21.46 8.39
C SER A 79 7.52 21.26 7.21
N PRO A 80 6.31 21.85 7.24
CA PRO A 80 5.35 21.75 6.14
C PRO A 80 5.93 22.17 4.78
N THR A 81 6.78 23.20 4.75
CA THR A 81 7.47 23.67 3.54
C THR A 81 8.41 22.61 2.97
N VAL A 82 9.21 21.96 3.84
CA VAL A 82 10.13 20.89 3.42
C VAL A 82 9.35 19.67 2.95
N TYR A 83 8.24 19.32 3.62
CA TYR A 83 7.36 18.24 3.16
C TYR A 83 6.78 18.54 1.77
N ALA A 84 6.25 19.74 1.55
CA ALA A 84 5.70 20.15 0.25
C ALA A 84 6.75 20.09 -0.86
N GLN A 85 7.97 20.58 -0.59
CA GLN A 85 9.09 20.51 -1.53
C GLN A 85 9.47 19.05 -1.85
N ARG A 86 9.57 18.18 -0.84
CA ARG A 86 9.87 16.75 -1.03
C ARG A 86 8.78 16.04 -1.83
N LYS A 87 7.51 16.35 -1.55
CA LYS A 87 6.37 15.79 -2.28
C LYS A 87 6.38 16.22 -3.75
N ALA A 88 6.69 17.49 -4.04
CA ALA A 88 6.85 17.96 -5.41
C ALA A 88 8.03 17.27 -6.12
N ALA A 89 9.17 17.10 -5.45
CA ALA A 89 10.33 16.41 -6.00
C ALA A 89 10.07 14.92 -6.28
N ALA A 90 9.28 14.24 -5.44
CA ALA A 90 8.95 12.82 -5.58
C ALA A 90 8.23 12.52 -6.91
N THR A 91 7.37 13.43 -7.38
CA THR A 91 6.68 13.33 -8.68
C THR A 91 7.64 13.26 -9.87
N HIS A 92 8.86 13.77 -9.71
CA HIS A 92 9.91 13.81 -10.74
C HIS A 92 11.08 12.87 -10.42
N ASN A 93 10.92 11.96 -9.46
CA ASN A 93 11.99 11.05 -9.07
C ASN A 93 12.23 10.00 -10.17
N LYS A 94 13.32 10.17 -10.92
CA LYS A 94 13.76 9.23 -11.97
C LYS A 94 14.13 7.83 -11.44
N ASN A 95 14.39 7.72 -10.14
CA ASN A 95 14.67 6.45 -9.46
C ASN A 95 13.41 5.80 -8.88
N ALA A 96 12.24 6.42 -9.01
CA ALA A 96 10.99 5.78 -8.63
C ALA A 96 10.80 4.52 -9.51
N PRO A 97 10.40 3.37 -8.94
CA PRO A 97 10.07 2.20 -9.73
C PRO A 97 9.02 2.55 -10.78
N VAL A 98 9.43 2.60 -12.03
CA VAL A 98 8.53 2.71 -13.18
C VAL A 98 8.30 1.30 -13.69
N GLY A 99 7.04 0.85 -13.66
CA GLY A 99 6.66 -0.39 -14.30
C GLY A 99 6.93 -0.24 -15.80
N THR A 100 7.95 -0.92 -16.32
CA THR A 100 8.30 -0.91 -17.75
C THR A 100 7.28 -1.66 -18.61
N ASN A 101 6.50 -2.53 -17.97
CA ASN A 101 5.34 -3.23 -18.54
C ASN A 101 4.17 -3.06 -17.56
N PRO A 102 3.50 -1.89 -17.51
CA PRO A 102 2.28 -1.79 -16.73
C PRO A 102 1.29 -2.75 -17.37
N SER A 103 0.95 -3.83 -16.66
CA SER A 103 -0.11 -4.72 -17.08
C SER A 103 -1.38 -3.87 -17.23
N ALA A 104 -1.84 -3.65 -18.47
CA ALA A 104 -3.09 -2.94 -18.72
C ALA A 104 -4.29 -3.64 -18.04
N SER A 105 -4.17 -4.96 -17.88
CA SER A 105 -5.02 -5.77 -17.03
C SER A 105 -4.55 -5.66 -15.57
N SER A 106 -5.19 -4.79 -14.80
CA SER A 106 -5.12 -4.92 -13.35
C SER A 106 -5.72 -6.28 -12.98
N PHE A 107 -4.95 -7.15 -12.31
CA PHE A 107 -5.50 -8.36 -11.68
C PHE A 107 -6.36 -8.03 -10.45
N THR A 108 -6.58 -6.73 -10.19
CA THR A 108 -7.54 -6.28 -9.19
C THR A 108 -8.93 -6.55 -9.74
N PRO A 109 -9.75 -7.39 -9.07
CA PRO A 109 -11.13 -7.59 -9.45
C PRO A 109 -11.85 -6.25 -9.59
N THR A 110 -12.78 -6.16 -10.55
CA THR A 110 -13.61 -4.97 -10.73
C THR A 110 -14.37 -4.68 -9.43
N THR A 111 -14.39 -3.42 -9.01
CA THR A 111 -15.14 -3.00 -7.82
C THR A 111 -16.61 -3.34 -7.97
N THR A 112 -17.12 -4.26 -7.16
CA THR A 112 -18.52 -4.68 -7.17
C THR A 112 -19.41 -3.79 -6.30
N ALA A 113 -18.83 -3.09 -5.31
CA ALA A 113 -19.54 -2.16 -4.44
C ALA A 113 -18.61 -1.05 -3.94
N LYS A 114 -19.19 0.12 -3.67
CA LYS A 114 -18.50 1.27 -3.07
C LYS A 114 -19.43 1.98 -2.10
N PHE A 115 -18.88 2.48 -0.99
CA PHE A 115 -19.59 3.29 -0.02
C PHE A 115 -18.59 4.17 0.73
N GLN A 116 -19.07 5.26 1.33
CA GLN A 116 -18.20 6.29 1.93
C GLN A 116 -17.44 5.81 3.16
N GLY A 117 -18.04 4.92 3.96
CA GLY A 117 -17.50 4.49 5.25
C GLY A 117 -17.58 5.59 6.31
N MET A 118 -16.69 5.54 7.30
CA MET A 118 -16.53 6.56 8.33
C MET A 118 -15.92 7.84 7.76
N ALA A 119 -16.51 8.99 8.08
CA ALA A 119 -16.02 10.32 7.71
C ALA A 119 -14.91 10.83 8.65
N ASP A 120 -14.12 11.78 8.16
CA ASP A 120 -13.27 12.60 9.00
C ASP A 120 -14.14 13.59 9.80
N SER A 121 -14.37 13.29 11.07
CA SER A 121 -15.09 14.18 11.97
C SER A 121 -14.71 13.99 13.42
N ALA A 122 -14.90 15.03 14.24
CA ALA A 122 -14.75 14.93 15.69
C ALA A 122 -15.76 13.94 16.32
N SER A 123 -16.91 13.72 15.69
CA SER A 123 -17.89 12.72 16.14
C SER A 123 -17.47 11.28 15.86
N ILE A 124 -16.39 11.04 15.10
CA ILE A 124 -15.84 9.71 14.81
C ILE A 124 -14.47 9.57 15.46
N CYS A 125 -13.61 10.58 15.32
CA CYS A 125 -12.24 10.63 15.84
C CYS A 125 -12.10 11.80 16.84
N PRO A 126 -12.68 11.69 18.04
CA PRO A 126 -12.78 12.81 18.99
C PRO A 126 -11.43 13.28 19.52
N TYR A 127 -10.50 12.35 19.77
CA TYR A 127 -9.21 12.65 20.38
C TYR A 127 -8.42 13.71 19.59
N PHE A 128 -8.47 13.64 18.26
CA PHE A 128 -7.77 14.60 17.40
C PHE A 128 -8.67 15.73 16.84
N GLY A 129 -9.97 15.76 17.20
CA GLY A 129 -10.94 16.69 16.62
C GLY A 129 -11.31 16.45 15.17
N GLY A 130 -11.06 15.23 14.71
CA GLY A 130 -10.99 14.82 13.32
C GLY A 130 -10.10 13.58 13.24
N CYS A 131 -10.00 12.94 12.09
CA CYS A 131 -9.20 11.75 11.86
C CYS A 131 -7.79 12.12 11.35
N GLN A 132 -7.25 13.25 11.82
CA GLN A 132 -5.92 13.74 11.47
C GLN A 132 -4.96 13.54 12.66
N PRO A 133 -3.79 12.88 12.51
CA PRO A 133 -3.23 12.35 11.27
C PRO A 133 -4.01 11.14 10.73
N PRO A 134 -4.07 10.94 9.40
CA PRO A 134 -4.88 9.90 8.79
C PRO A 134 -4.27 8.54 9.11
N ASP A 135 -5.01 7.72 9.84
CA ASP A 135 -4.70 6.33 10.08
C ASP A 135 -5.93 5.48 9.74
N GLN A 136 -5.76 4.52 8.84
CA GLN A 136 -6.85 3.67 8.35
C GLN A 136 -6.44 2.20 8.35
N ALA A 137 -7.35 1.36 8.85
CA ALA A 137 -7.32 -0.08 8.68
C ALA A 137 -8.56 -0.52 7.88
N LEU A 138 -8.40 -1.47 6.95
CA LEU A 138 -9.49 -2.04 6.17
C LEU A 138 -9.32 -3.56 6.08
N ALA A 139 -10.38 -4.29 6.41
CA ALA A 139 -10.47 -5.72 6.14
C ALA A 139 -11.82 -6.03 5.50
N ALA A 140 -11.82 -6.79 4.41
CA ALA A 140 -13.03 -7.15 3.69
C ALA A 140 -13.16 -8.67 3.59
N SER A 141 -14.39 -9.13 3.64
CA SER A 141 -14.81 -10.51 3.39
C SER A 141 -16.01 -10.50 2.44
N PRO A 142 -16.47 -11.66 1.94
CA PRO A 142 -17.66 -11.71 1.09
C PRO A 142 -18.94 -11.12 1.72
N ASN A 143 -18.98 -11.02 3.05
CA ASN A 143 -20.18 -10.59 3.79
C ASN A 143 -20.01 -9.24 4.50
N TRP A 144 -18.78 -8.92 4.91
CA TRP A 144 -18.52 -7.81 5.82
C TRP A 144 -17.31 -7.01 5.42
N VAL A 145 -17.36 -5.71 5.69
CA VAL A 145 -16.23 -4.78 5.63
C VAL A 145 -16.02 -4.22 7.04
N PHE A 146 -14.85 -4.49 7.60
CA PHE A 146 -14.36 -3.86 8.80
C PHE A 146 -13.51 -2.65 8.42
N GLN A 147 -13.81 -1.50 9.00
CA GLN A 147 -13.06 -0.28 8.83
C GLN A 147 -12.61 0.22 10.21
N GLY A 148 -11.33 0.54 10.34
CA GLY A 148 -10.78 1.32 11.43
C GLY A 148 -10.32 2.68 10.92
N VAL A 149 -10.66 3.76 11.60
CA VAL A 149 -10.09 5.10 11.39
C VAL A 149 -9.64 5.65 12.73
N ASN A 150 -8.35 5.87 12.89
CA ASN A 150 -7.71 6.25 14.15
C ASN A 150 -8.19 5.38 15.34
N THR A 151 -9.04 5.95 16.20
CA THR A 151 -9.57 5.31 17.41
C THR A 151 -11.00 4.79 17.25
N SER A 152 -11.53 4.72 16.03
CA SER A 152 -12.91 4.31 15.75
C SER A 152 -12.95 3.12 14.80
N PHE A 153 -13.87 2.20 15.07
CA PHE A 153 -14.04 0.96 14.33
C PHE A 153 -15.49 0.80 13.94
N ALA A 154 -15.76 0.35 12.73
CA ALA A 154 -17.09 0.07 12.21
C ALA A 154 -17.10 -1.21 11.39
N VAL A 155 -18.22 -1.92 11.42
CA VAL A 155 -18.48 -3.06 10.55
C VAL A 155 -19.67 -2.72 9.67
N TYR A 156 -19.49 -2.89 8.37
CA TYR A 156 -20.50 -2.69 7.34
C TYR A 156 -20.79 -4.02 6.64
N ASN A 157 -21.98 -4.16 6.09
CA ASN A 157 -22.21 -5.13 5.01
C ASN A 157 -21.47 -4.65 3.73
N THR A 158 -21.41 -5.51 2.71
CA THR A 158 -20.69 -5.19 1.46
C THR A 158 -21.32 -4.06 0.64
N THR A 159 -22.54 -3.61 0.96
CA THR A 159 -23.21 -2.48 0.31
C THR A 159 -23.10 -1.17 1.11
N GLY A 160 -22.42 -1.17 2.26
CA GLY A 160 -22.19 0.01 3.09
C GLY A 160 -23.21 0.23 4.22
N GLY A 161 -24.12 -0.72 4.44
CA GLY A 161 -25.01 -0.73 5.60
C GLY A 161 -24.27 -1.05 6.90
N LEU A 162 -24.22 -0.07 7.81
CA LEU A 162 -23.60 -0.21 9.12
C LEU A 162 -24.30 -1.29 9.94
N GLN A 163 -23.52 -2.18 10.56
CA GLN A 163 -24.04 -3.22 11.43
C GLN A 163 -24.49 -2.67 12.77
N SER A 164 -25.59 -3.23 13.30
CA SER A 164 -26.11 -2.84 14.60
C SER A 164 -25.05 -2.98 15.70
N GLY A 165 -24.99 -2.00 16.60
CA GLY A 165 -24.01 -1.95 17.70
C GLY A 165 -22.63 -1.42 17.32
N TRP A 166 -22.47 -0.86 16.13
CA TRP A 166 -21.29 -0.13 15.65
C TRP A 166 -21.64 1.34 15.36
N PRO A 167 -20.67 2.29 15.35
CA PRO A 167 -19.23 2.11 15.57
C PRO A 167 -18.84 1.86 17.03
N LYS A 168 -17.60 1.46 17.26
CA LYS A 168 -16.99 1.26 18.58
C LYS A 168 -15.68 2.04 18.64
N ASN A 169 -15.38 2.67 19.77
CA ASN A 169 -14.10 3.35 19.97
C ASN A 169 -13.02 2.38 20.46
N ALA A 170 -11.75 2.78 20.39
CA ALA A 170 -10.60 1.99 20.82
C ALA A 170 -10.68 1.61 22.30
N GLN A 171 -11.25 2.46 23.15
CA GLN A 171 -11.38 2.19 24.57
C GLN A 171 -12.31 1.00 24.83
N ASN A 172 -13.46 0.97 24.17
CA ASN A 172 -14.41 -0.11 24.26
C ASN A 172 -13.92 -1.36 23.49
N PHE A 173 -13.26 -1.16 22.35
CA PHE A 173 -12.81 -2.25 21.48
C PHE A 173 -11.63 -3.02 22.08
N PHE A 174 -10.60 -2.32 22.59
CA PHE A 174 -9.40 -2.94 23.15
C PHE A 174 -9.40 -3.01 24.69
N GLY A 175 -10.37 -2.37 25.36
CA GLY A 175 -10.38 -2.29 26.83
C GLY A 175 -9.27 -1.41 27.40
N VAL A 176 -8.67 -0.52 26.58
CA VAL A 176 -7.57 0.36 26.99
C VAL A 176 -8.12 1.74 27.38
N PRO A 177 -7.69 2.35 28.50
CA PRO A 177 -8.02 3.74 28.82
C PRO A 177 -7.56 4.68 27.70
N ASN A 178 -8.27 5.77 27.47
CA ASN A 178 -7.76 6.82 26.59
C ASN A 178 -6.58 7.52 27.32
N PRO A 179 -5.41 7.70 26.69
CA PRO A 179 -4.33 8.51 27.27
C PRO A 179 -4.77 9.96 27.55
#